data_AF-A0A831KUY8-F1
#
_entry.id   AF-A0A831KUY8-F1
#
_cell.length_a   1.000
_cell.length_b   1.000
_cell.length_c   1.000
_cell.angle_alpha   90.00
_cell.angle_beta   90.00
_cell.angle_gamma   90.00
#
_symmetry.space_group_name_H-M   'P 1'
#
loop_
_entity.id
_entity.type
_entity.pdbx_description
1 polymer ?
#
loop_
_entity_poly.entity_id
_entity_poly.type
_entity_poly.pdbx_seq_one_letter_code
_entity_poly.pdbx_strand_id
1 'polypeptide(L)'
;MKIELTDFDEDFLESLQDYNQIEIKPEGTYHIIVVNSQKAGVVGFIPVKNEKRTGFVQIILKDNFRGLGVMALVEDLLAKKYNLETLLTTIKKDNLASIRTHEKSGFKLLDTKELNDLRERGFLKENELRFRKNFDYSQWTIFSLSAIIFLSRGCFLKSGSSFIISVASLRDACIILIFFIASIAKSLIPHCLLPVRTPMPLSAISNSARSKPFLAWARFFRRFKDF
;
A
#
# COMPACT_ATOMS: atom_id res chain seq x y z
N MET A 1 4.61 14.84 4.15
CA MET A 1 4.06 14.52 2.81
C MET A 1 3.11 13.35 2.97
N LYS A 2 1.86 13.47 2.51
CA LYS A 2 0.87 12.38 2.61
C LYS A 2 0.90 11.57 1.32
N ILE A 3 1.11 10.26 1.42
CA ILE A 3 1.14 9.33 0.29
C ILE A 3 0.14 8.21 0.52
N GLU A 4 -0.63 7.89 -0.50
CA GLU A 4 -1.65 6.85 -0.50
C GLU A 4 -1.53 5.99 -1.76
N LEU A 5 -1.92 4.71 -1.64
CA LEU A 5 -2.07 3.79 -2.76
C LEU A 5 -3.56 3.56 -2.99
N THR A 6 -4.04 3.91 -4.17
CA THR A 6 -5.45 3.75 -4.57
C THR A 6 -5.59 2.71 -5.67
N ASP A 7 -6.84 2.40 -6.05
CA ASP A 7 -7.12 1.43 -7.10
C ASP A 7 -6.47 1.81 -8.43
N PHE A 8 -6.14 0.80 -9.23
CA PHE A 8 -5.52 0.98 -10.53
C PHE A 8 -6.49 1.66 -11.51
N ASP A 9 -5.93 2.51 -12.36
CA ASP A 9 -6.64 3.25 -13.41
C ASP A 9 -5.77 3.22 -14.65
N GLU A 10 -6.25 2.50 -15.66
CA GLU A 10 -5.54 2.25 -16.91
C GLU A 10 -5.40 3.54 -17.73
N ASP A 11 -6.46 4.35 -17.83
CA ASP A 11 -6.43 5.65 -18.52
C ASP A 11 -5.35 6.56 -17.93
N PHE A 12 -5.19 6.52 -16.60
CA PHE A 12 -4.13 7.28 -15.96
C PHE A 12 -2.73 6.75 -16.28
N LEU A 13 -2.53 5.43 -16.33
CA LEU A 13 -1.24 4.84 -16.71
C LEU A 13 -0.87 5.26 -18.13
N GLU A 14 -1.79 5.16 -19.09
CA GLU A 14 -1.58 5.55 -20.48
C GLU A 14 -1.24 7.05 -20.64
N SER A 15 -1.70 7.89 -19.71
CA SER A 15 -1.35 9.32 -19.69
C SER A 15 0.09 9.63 -19.27
N LEU A 16 0.87 8.65 -18.79
CA LEU A 16 2.25 8.86 -18.33
C LEU A 16 3.27 8.79 -19.48
N GLN A 17 4.20 9.74 -19.53
CA GLN A 17 5.19 9.90 -20.61
C GLN A 17 6.10 8.68 -20.87
N ASP A 18 6.21 7.77 -19.89
CA ASP A 18 7.09 6.60 -19.90
C ASP A 18 6.34 5.27 -19.73
N TYR A 19 5.01 5.24 -19.93
CA TYR A 19 4.20 4.06 -19.59
C TYR A 19 4.68 2.75 -20.24
N ASN A 20 5.28 2.83 -21.43
CA ASN A 20 5.91 1.72 -22.16
C ASN A 20 7.05 1.01 -21.39
N GLN A 21 7.55 1.60 -20.30
CA GLN A 21 8.57 0.98 -19.44
C GLN A 21 7.96 0.01 -18.42
N ILE A 22 6.65 0.07 -18.16
CA ILE A 22 5.94 -0.90 -17.34
C ILE A 22 5.35 -1.98 -18.25
N GLU A 23 5.69 -3.22 -17.95
CA GLU A 23 5.03 -4.38 -18.52
C GLU A 23 3.95 -4.85 -17.54
N ILE A 24 2.68 -4.65 -17.89
CA ILE A 24 1.55 -5.15 -17.10
C ILE A 24 1.50 -6.67 -17.22
N LYS A 25 1.59 -7.37 -16.08
CA LYS A 25 1.48 -8.83 -16.03
C LYS A 25 0.17 -9.24 -15.36
N PRO A 26 -0.50 -10.30 -15.83
CA PRO A 26 -1.75 -10.79 -15.23
C PRO A 26 -1.62 -11.15 -13.75
N GLU A 27 -0.45 -11.64 -13.33
CA GLU A 27 -0.15 -11.97 -11.93
C GLU A 27 0.20 -10.74 -11.07
N GLY A 28 0.35 -9.56 -11.68
CA GLY A 28 0.71 -8.33 -11.00
C GLY A 28 -0.49 -7.63 -10.36
N THR A 29 -0.25 -6.94 -9.25
CA THR A 29 -1.20 -5.99 -8.66
C THR A 29 -0.66 -4.58 -8.82
N TYR A 30 -1.49 -3.68 -9.34
CA TYR A 30 -1.09 -2.30 -9.66
C TYR A 30 -1.91 -1.30 -8.83
N HIS A 31 -1.31 -0.16 -8.54
CA HIS A 31 -1.92 0.93 -7.76
C HIS A 31 -1.54 2.29 -8.33
N ILE A 32 -2.46 3.25 -8.22
CA ILE A 32 -2.10 4.66 -8.40
C ILE A 32 -1.47 5.17 -7.11
N ILE A 33 -0.35 5.87 -7.27
CA ILE A 33 0.31 6.63 -6.22
C ILE A 33 -0.33 8.01 -6.15
N VAL A 34 -0.91 8.37 -5.01
CA VAL A 34 -1.49 9.68 -4.76
C VAL A 34 -0.65 10.41 -3.72
N VAL A 35 -0.10 11.58 -4.08
CA VAL A 35 0.70 12.45 -3.21
C VAL A 35 -0.05 13.74 -2.98
N ASN A 36 -0.39 14.06 -1.72
CA ASN A 36 -1.17 15.25 -1.36
C ASN A 36 -2.43 15.43 -2.25
N SER A 37 -3.21 14.35 -2.44
CA SER A 37 -4.41 14.31 -3.29
C SER A 37 -4.20 14.48 -4.80
N GLN A 38 -2.96 14.45 -5.28
CA GLN A 38 -2.64 14.46 -6.72
C GLN A 38 -2.10 13.10 -7.18
N LYS A 39 -2.58 12.60 -8.33
CA LYS A 39 -2.04 11.37 -8.95
C LYS A 39 -0.60 11.63 -9.41
N ALA A 40 0.35 10.98 -8.76
CA ALA A 40 1.78 11.16 -8.94
C ALA A 40 2.41 10.09 -9.85
N GLY A 41 1.80 8.91 -9.95
CA GLY A 41 2.33 7.82 -10.74
C GLY A 41 1.62 6.50 -10.50
N VAL A 42 2.21 5.42 -11.00
CA VAL A 42 1.70 4.06 -10.86
C VAL A 42 2.80 3.17 -10.27
N VAL A 43 2.40 2.28 -9.38
CA VAL A 43 3.27 1.24 -8.84
C VAL A 43 2.65 -0.14 -9.08
N GLY A 44 3.43 -1.06 -9.62
CA GLY A 44 3.12 -2.46 -9.77
C GLY A 44 3.92 -3.33 -8.80
N PHE A 45 3.27 -4.37 -8.31
CA PHE A 45 3.85 -5.44 -7.50
C PHE A 45 3.56 -6.79 -8.17
N ILE A 46 4.60 -7.59 -8.42
CA ILE A 46 4.48 -8.91 -9.03
C ILE A 46 5.11 -9.95 -8.08
N PRO A 47 4.33 -10.87 -7.48
CA PRO A 47 4.87 -11.84 -6.53
C PRO A 47 5.81 -12.84 -7.22
N VAL A 48 6.89 -13.23 -6.53
CA VAL A 48 7.79 -14.29 -7.02
C VAL A 48 7.17 -15.66 -6.73
N LYS A 49 7.08 -16.52 -7.76
CA LYS A 49 6.57 -17.88 -7.59
C LYS A 49 7.43 -18.66 -6.59
N ASN A 50 6.78 -19.36 -5.66
CA ASN A 50 7.40 -20.18 -4.60
C ASN A 50 8.19 -19.42 -3.53
N GLU A 51 8.29 -18.08 -3.58
CA GLU A 51 8.90 -17.28 -2.53
C GLU A 51 7.83 -16.45 -1.83
N LYS A 52 7.50 -16.85 -0.60
CA LYS A 52 6.59 -16.07 0.24
C LYS A 52 7.28 -14.77 0.62
N ARG A 53 6.57 -13.65 0.52
CA ARG A 53 7.05 -12.32 0.92
C ARG A 53 8.18 -11.73 0.05
N THR A 54 8.39 -12.27 -1.16
CA THR A 54 9.25 -11.67 -2.18
C THR A 54 8.40 -11.21 -3.37
N GLY A 55 8.68 -10.02 -3.92
CA GLY A 55 8.08 -9.61 -5.19
C GLY A 55 8.90 -8.61 -5.96
N PHE A 56 8.61 -8.50 -7.25
CA PHE A 56 9.12 -7.47 -8.13
C PHE A 56 8.30 -6.20 -8.00
N VAL A 57 8.97 -5.06 -8.02
CA VAL A 57 8.34 -3.74 -8.08
C VAL A 57 8.61 -3.10 -9.43
N GLN A 58 7.59 -2.42 -9.96
CA GLN A 58 7.69 -1.56 -11.12
C GLN A 58 7.09 -0.19 -10.72
N ILE A 59 7.81 0.90 -10.92
CA ILE A 59 7.33 2.24 -10.51
C ILE A 59 7.53 3.20 -11.68
N ILE A 60 6.48 3.94 -12.04
CA ILE A 60 6.57 5.13 -12.89
C ILE A 60 6.01 6.30 -12.11
N LEU A 61 6.75 7.41 -12.11
CA LEU A 61 6.34 8.69 -11.54
C LEU A 61 6.33 9.76 -12.63
N LYS A 62 5.37 10.67 -12.55
CA LYS A 62 5.40 11.94 -13.28
C LYS A 62 6.63 12.75 -12.87
N ASP A 63 7.16 13.52 -13.82
CA ASP A 63 8.43 14.26 -13.64
C ASP A 63 8.44 15.18 -12.42
N ASN A 64 7.33 15.88 -12.17
CA ASN A 64 7.21 16.80 -11.05
C ASN A 64 7.22 16.13 -9.66
N PHE A 65 7.10 14.80 -9.58
CA PHE A 65 7.22 14.04 -8.34
C PHE A 65 8.55 13.27 -8.21
N ARG A 66 9.41 13.33 -9.23
CA ARG A 66 10.76 12.72 -9.18
C ARG A 66 11.66 13.52 -8.25
N GLY A 67 12.58 12.84 -7.55
CA GLY A 67 13.51 13.47 -6.62
C GLY A 67 12.93 13.92 -5.26
N LEU A 68 11.61 13.80 -5.05
CA LEU A 68 10.95 14.20 -3.80
C LEU A 68 10.94 13.10 -2.71
N GLY A 69 11.68 12.00 -2.91
CA GLY A 69 11.68 10.85 -2.00
C GLY A 69 10.39 10.01 -2.02
N VAL A 70 9.46 10.28 -2.94
CA VAL A 70 8.19 9.56 -3.10
C VAL A 70 8.42 8.06 -3.30
N MET A 71 9.44 7.68 -4.08
CA MET A 71 9.74 6.28 -4.40
C MET A 71 9.99 5.43 -3.16
N ALA A 72 10.88 5.87 -2.25
CA ALA A 72 11.21 5.13 -1.03
C ALA A 72 9.96 4.91 -0.14
N LEU A 73 9.11 5.94 -0.02
CA LEU A 73 7.89 5.86 0.76
C LEU A 73 6.86 4.91 0.12
N VAL A 74 6.76 4.88 -1.20
CA VAL A 74 5.89 3.96 -1.95
C VAL A 74 6.35 2.52 -1.79
N GLU A 75 7.66 2.26 -1.87
CA GLU A 75 8.23 0.93 -1.61
C GLU A 75 7.92 0.44 -0.20
N ASP A 76 8.09 1.29 0.81
CA ASP A 76 7.80 0.96 2.20
C ASP A 76 6.30 0.69 2.41
N LEU A 77 5.42 1.47 1.75
CA LEU A 77 3.97 1.27 1.78
C LEU A 77 3.57 -0.05 1.12
N LEU A 78 4.15 -0.38 -0.05
CA LEU A 78 3.93 -1.67 -0.69
C LEU A 78 4.38 -2.82 0.20
N ALA A 79 5.60 -2.74 0.74
CA ALA A 79 6.17 -3.79 1.57
C ALA A 79 5.29 -4.04 2.80
N LYS A 80 4.78 -2.97 3.44
CA LYS A 80 3.81 -3.10 4.55
C LYS A 80 2.48 -3.70 4.09
N LYS A 81 1.91 -3.23 2.98
CA LYS A 81 0.60 -3.66 2.47
C LYS A 81 0.58 -5.16 2.14
N TYR A 82 1.67 -5.67 1.57
CA TYR A 82 1.81 -7.06 1.13
C TYR A 82 2.68 -7.92 2.04
N ASN A 83 3.12 -7.39 3.19
CA ASN A 83 3.99 -8.05 4.15
C ASN A 83 5.26 -8.65 3.50
N LEU A 84 5.97 -7.83 2.72
CA LEU A 84 7.14 -8.24 1.93
C LEU A 84 8.43 -8.10 2.71
N GLU A 85 9.20 -9.18 2.79
CA GLU A 85 10.56 -9.16 3.34
C GLU A 85 11.57 -8.70 2.31
N THR A 86 11.32 -9.01 1.03
CA THR A 86 12.25 -8.69 -0.06
C THR A 86 11.51 -8.07 -1.23
N LEU A 87 12.03 -6.95 -1.72
CA LEU A 87 11.58 -6.29 -2.94
C LEU A 87 12.70 -6.33 -3.97
N LEU A 88 12.36 -6.76 -5.17
CA LEU A 88 13.27 -6.88 -6.29
C LEU A 88 12.89 -5.87 -7.37
N THR A 89 13.86 -5.31 -8.08
CA THR A 89 13.60 -4.47 -9.25
C THR A 89 14.60 -4.79 -10.35
N THR A 90 14.18 -4.62 -11.60
CA THR A 90 15.02 -4.85 -12.78
C THR A 90 15.14 -3.54 -13.52
N ILE A 91 16.37 -3.10 -13.76
CA ILE A 91 16.67 -1.80 -14.36
C ILE A 91 17.64 -2.02 -15.52
N LYS A 92 17.40 -1.34 -16.64
CA LYS A 92 18.34 -1.36 -17.76
C LYS A 92 19.64 -0.64 -17.37
N LYS A 93 20.79 -1.15 -17.83
CA LYS A 93 22.13 -0.61 -17.52
C LYS A 93 22.33 0.84 -17.96
N ASP A 94 21.63 1.27 -19.01
CA ASP A 94 21.66 2.63 -19.55
C ASP A 94 20.86 3.64 -18.70
N ASN A 95 19.92 3.18 -17.87
CA ASN A 95 19.09 4.04 -17.04
C ASN A 95 19.79 4.40 -15.71
N LEU A 96 20.84 5.21 -15.81
CA LEU A 96 21.65 5.67 -14.66
C LEU A 96 20.81 6.43 -13.62
N ALA A 97 19.77 7.13 -14.05
CA ALA A 97 18.88 7.87 -13.15
C ALA A 97 18.09 6.91 -12.24
N SER A 98 17.54 5.83 -12.80
CA SER A 98 16.80 4.83 -12.03
C SER A 98 17.73 4.05 -11.10
N ILE A 99 18.93 3.68 -11.56
CA ILE A 99 19.96 3.02 -10.74
C ILE A 99 20.27 3.85 -9.48
N ARG A 100 20.64 5.12 -9.67
CA ARG A 100 20.97 6.02 -8.54
C ARG A 100 19.80 6.22 -7.59
N THR A 101 18.58 6.31 -8.11
CA THR A 101 17.38 6.48 -7.28
C THR A 101 17.14 5.26 -6.41
N HIS A 102 17.27 4.04 -6.94
CA HIS A 102 17.06 2.80 -6.19
C HIS A 102 18.17 2.55 -5.17
N GLU A 103 19.43 2.81 -5.53
CA GLU A 103 20.54 2.76 -4.57
C GLU A 103 20.30 3.70 -3.39
N LYS A 104 19.83 4.93 -3.66
CA LYS A 104 19.46 5.90 -2.62
C LYS A 104 18.27 5.46 -1.77
N SER A 105 17.33 4.69 -2.32
CA SER A 105 16.20 4.14 -1.55
C SER A 105 16.56 2.88 -0.74
N GLY A 106 17.81 2.44 -0.82
CA GLY A 106 18.35 1.32 -0.02
C GLY A 106 18.38 -0.01 -0.76
N PHE A 107 18.14 -0.03 -2.07
CA PHE A 107 18.40 -1.22 -2.87
C PHE A 107 19.91 -1.48 -2.99
N LYS A 108 20.26 -2.76 -3.01
CA LYS A 108 21.61 -3.25 -3.28
C LYS A 108 21.60 -4.04 -4.59
N LEU A 109 22.62 -3.83 -5.41
CA LEU A 109 22.85 -4.62 -6.61
C LEU A 109 23.11 -6.08 -6.20
N LEU A 110 22.54 -7.05 -6.94
CA LEU A 110 22.89 -8.46 -6.73
C LEU A 110 24.35 -8.73 -7.11
N ASP A 111 24.96 -9.71 -6.46
CA ASP A 111 26.34 -10.10 -6.72
C ASP A 111 26.53 -10.56 -8.18
N THR A 112 27.72 -10.35 -8.74
CA THR A 112 28.03 -10.70 -10.14
C THR A 112 27.73 -12.17 -10.46
N LYS A 113 27.98 -13.07 -9.50
CA LYS A 113 27.65 -14.49 -9.63
C LYS A 113 26.14 -14.71 -9.78
N GLU A 114 25.34 -14.14 -8.87
CA GLU A 114 23.87 -14.22 -8.94
C GLU A 114 23.33 -13.63 -10.25
N LEU A 115 23.88 -12.50 -10.71
CA LEU A 115 23.49 -11.88 -11.97
C LEU A 115 23.80 -12.77 -13.17
N ASN A 116 24.94 -13.47 -13.18
CA ASN A 116 25.30 -14.40 -14.25
C ASN A 116 24.41 -15.63 -14.24
N ASP A 117 24.15 -16.22 -13.07
CA ASP A 117 23.23 -17.36 -12.93
C ASP A 117 21.82 -17.00 -13.44
N LEU A 118 21.34 -15.78 -13.17
CA LEU A 118 20.06 -15.29 -13.69
C LEU A 118 20.05 -15.12 -15.22
N ARG A 119 21.18 -14.72 -15.82
CA ARG A 119 21.32 -14.59 -17.27
C ARG A 119 21.37 -15.94 -17.96
N GLU A 120 22.15 -16.89 -17.43
CA GLU A 120 22.24 -18.26 -17.95
C GLU A 120 20.89 -18.97 -17.95
N ARG A 121 20.06 -18.70 -16.93
CA ARG A 121 18.70 -19.23 -16.83
C ARG A 121 17.65 -18.48 -17.67
N GLY A 122 18.03 -17.38 -18.34
CA GLY A 122 17.13 -16.57 -19.16
C GLY A 122 16.16 -15.68 -18.37
N PHE A 123 16.39 -15.46 -17.07
CA PHE A 123 15.55 -14.59 -16.23
C PHE A 123 15.96 -13.11 -16.28
N LEU A 124 17.14 -12.80 -16.80
CA LEU A 124 17.70 -11.46 -16.88
C LEU A 124 18.42 -11.28 -18.22
N LYS A 125 18.21 -10.16 -18.91
CA LYS A 125 18.92 -9.87 -20.16
C LYS A 125 20.34 -9.34 -19.89
N GLU A 126 21.20 -9.38 -20.89
CA GLU A 126 22.58 -8.88 -20.78
C GLU A 126 22.65 -7.39 -20.43
N ASN A 127 21.70 -6.59 -20.93
CA ASN A 127 21.61 -5.15 -20.71
C ASN A 127 20.82 -4.77 -19.45
N GLU A 128 20.46 -5.72 -18.60
CA GLU A 128 19.68 -5.50 -17.37
C GLU A 128 20.51 -5.80 -16.11
N LEU A 129 20.13 -5.11 -15.03
CA LEU A 129 20.63 -5.27 -13.68
C LEU A 129 19.46 -5.62 -12.76
N ARG A 130 19.72 -6.43 -11.74
CA ARG A 130 18.76 -6.77 -10.70
C ARG A 130 19.22 -6.19 -9.37
N PHE A 131 18.31 -5.49 -8.71
CA PHE A 131 18.52 -4.94 -7.39
C PHE A 131 17.58 -5.60 -6.37
N ARG A 132 18.04 -5.69 -5.12
CA ARG A 132 17.32 -6.27 -3.98
C ARG A 132 17.29 -5.28 -2.82
N LYS A 133 16.12 -5.08 -2.22
CA LYS A 133 15.93 -4.35 -0.97
C LYS A 133 15.27 -5.28 0.04
N ASN A 134 15.90 -5.45 1.20
CA ASN A 134 15.39 -6.28 2.28
C ASN A 134 14.75 -5.38 3.34
N PHE A 135 13.59 -5.77 3.84
CA PHE A 135 12.86 -5.09 4.90
C PHE A 135 13.00 -5.89 6.19
N ASP A 136 13.63 -5.28 7.19
CA ASP A 136 13.74 -5.87 8.52
C ASP A 136 12.59 -5.37 9.41
N TYR A 137 11.50 -6.14 9.44
CA TYR A 137 10.38 -5.87 10.34
C TYR A 137 10.63 -6.33 11.78
N SER A 138 11.69 -7.10 12.04
CA SER A 138 11.95 -7.63 13.38
C SER A 138 12.18 -6.50 14.39
N GLN A 139 12.88 -5.43 13.98
CA GLN A 139 13.17 -4.29 14.86
C GLN A 139 11.89 -3.53 15.28
N TRP A 140 10.91 -3.42 14.39
CA TRP A 140 9.64 -2.75 14.69
C TRP A 140 8.84 -3.49 15.76
N THR A 141 8.87 -4.83 15.74
CA THR A 141 8.17 -5.63 16.75
C THR A 141 8.77 -5.43 18.15
N ILE A 142 10.10 -5.33 18.27
CA ILE A 142 10.80 -5.14 19.55
C ILE A 142 10.44 -3.77 20.17
N PHE A 143 10.40 -2.70 19.38
CA PHE A 143 10.00 -1.37 19.85
C PHE A 143 8.53 -1.32 20.30
N SER A 144 7.62 -1.99 19.59
CA SER A 144 6.22 -2.04 19.99
C SER A 144 6.00 -2.85 21.28
N LEU A 145 6.71 -3.98 21.44
CA LEU A 145 6.58 -4.84 22.62
C LEU A 145 7.13 -4.15 23.88
N SER A 146 8.28 -3.49 23.74
CA SER A 146 8.90 -2.72 24.84
C SER A 146 8.04 -1.54 25.28
N ALA A 147 7.39 -0.84 24.34
CA ALA A 147 6.42 0.22 24.68
C ALA A 147 5.20 -0.34 25.43
N ILE A 148 4.68 -1.50 25.04
CA ILE A 148 3.56 -2.17 25.73
C ILE A 148 3.97 -2.61 27.14
N ILE A 149 5.17 -3.19 27.32
CA ILE A 149 5.69 -3.62 28.62
C ILE A 149 5.92 -2.41 29.55
N PHE A 150 6.41 -1.30 29.01
CA PHE A 150 6.61 -0.07 29.79
C PHE A 150 5.28 0.52 30.27
N LEU A 151 4.24 0.47 29.43
CA LEU A 151 2.88 0.90 29.80
C LEU A 151 2.23 -0.03 30.82
N SER A 152 2.44 -1.35 30.74
CA SER A 152 1.81 -2.32 31.64
C SER A 152 2.43 -2.37 33.04
N ARG A 153 3.70 -1.97 33.20
CA ARG A 153 4.39 -1.93 34.50
C ARG A 153 4.06 -0.72 35.37
N GLY A 154 3.18 0.18 34.93
CA GLY A 154 2.73 1.30 35.76
C GLY A 154 3.84 2.27 36.18
N CYS A 155 4.95 2.33 35.44
CA CYS A 155 6.05 3.29 35.64
C CYS A 155 5.65 4.72 35.21
N PHE A 156 4.50 5.21 35.69
CA PHE A 156 4.00 6.56 35.50
C PHE A 156 4.23 7.45 36.74
N LEU A 157 5.15 7.07 37.62
CA LEU A 157 5.42 7.79 38.86
C LEU A 157 6.80 8.44 38.83
N LYS A 158 6.76 9.79 38.81
CA LYS A 158 7.83 10.75 39.20
C LYS A 158 8.86 11.20 38.17
N SER A 159 8.47 11.49 36.93
CA SER A 159 9.28 12.35 36.05
C SER A 159 8.41 13.37 35.35
N GLY A 160 8.50 14.62 35.81
CA GLY A 160 7.64 15.73 35.43
C GLY A 160 7.74 16.17 33.98
N SER A 161 6.60 16.64 33.47
CA SER A 161 6.28 17.49 32.31
C SER A 161 6.88 17.21 30.92
N SER A 162 8.08 16.65 30.80
CA SER A 162 8.78 16.49 29.52
C SER A 162 8.33 15.25 28.74
N PHE A 163 7.84 14.22 29.43
CA PHE A 163 7.45 12.95 28.82
C PHE A 163 6.04 12.98 28.21
N ILE A 164 5.17 13.91 28.66
CA ILE A 164 3.76 13.98 28.23
C ILE A 164 3.65 14.39 26.75
N ILE A 165 4.58 15.21 26.25
CA ILE A 165 4.57 15.67 24.85
C ILE A 165 4.91 14.52 23.89
N SER A 166 5.84 13.62 24.26
CA SER A 166 6.17 12.44 23.45
C SER A 166 5.06 11.38 23.44
N VAL A 167 4.26 11.29 24.51
CA VAL A 167 3.17 10.31 24.63
C VAL A 167 1.92 10.75 23.86
N ALA A 168 1.68 12.06 23.66
CA ALA A 168 0.59 12.54 22.82
C ALA A 168 0.75 12.11 21.35
N SER A 169 1.96 12.16 20.81
CA SER A 169 2.27 11.66 19.45
C SER A 169 2.19 10.14 19.33
N LEU A 170 2.43 9.40 20.42
CA LEU A 170 2.30 7.94 20.43
C LEU A 170 0.83 7.50 20.57
N ARG A 171 -0.01 8.30 21.25
CA ARG A 171 -1.44 8.01 21.42
C ARG A 171 -2.19 7.93 20.09
N ASP A 172 -1.90 8.82 19.14
CA ASP A 172 -2.51 8.77 17.81
C ASP A 172 -2.10 7.50 17.04
N ALA A 173 -0.85 7.06 17.17
CA ALA A 173 -0.37 5.82 16.57
C ALA A 173 -0.94 4.55 17.29
N CYS A 174 -1.11 4.59 18.61
CA CYS A 174 -1.65 3.48 19.39
C CYS A 174 -3.17 3.31 19.22
N ILE A 175 -3.93 4.39 19.04
CA ILE A 175 -5.38 4.31 18.75
C ILE A 175 -5.60 3.57 17.42
N ILE A 176 -4.78 3.84 16.40
CA ILE A 176 -4.84 3.14 15.10
C ILE A 176 -4.58 1.63 15.27
N LEU A 177 -3.63 1.23 16.13
CA LEU A 177 -3.31 -0.18 16.39
C LEU A 177 -4.44 -0.91 17.14
N ILE A 178 -5.10 -0.25 18.10
CA ILE A 178 -6.23 -0.83 18.85
C ILE A 178 -7.44 -1.07 17.92
N PHE A 179 -7.74 -0.13 17.01
CA PHE A 179 -8.81 -0.31 16.01
C PHE A 179 -8.49 -1.43 15.01
N PHE A 180 -7.22 -1.65 14.68
CA PHE A 180 -6.79 -2.72 13.78
C PHE A 180 -6.98 -4.11 14.39
N ILE A 181 -6.62 -4.28 15.66
CA ILE A 181 -6.79 -5.57 16.39
C ILE A 181 -8.29 -5.86 16.62
N ALA A 182 -9.09 -4.84 16.92
CA ALA A 182 -10.54 -5.00 17.10
C ALA A 182 -11.28 -5.35 15.80
N SER A 183 -10.78 -4.94 14.63
CA SER A 183 -11.37 -5.30 13.33
C SER A 183 -11.07 -6.74 12.94
N ILE A 184 -9.88 -7.26 13.27
CA ILE A 184 -9.54 -8.67 13.01
C ILE A 184 -10.41 -9.60 13.87
N ALA A 185 -10.65 -9.23 15.14
CA ALA A 185 -11.47 -10.01 16.07
C ALA A 185 -12.95 -10.15 15.67
N LYS A 186 -13.51 -9.22 14.87
CA LYS A 186 -14.91 -9.29 14.40
C LYS A 186 -15.12 -10.19 13.16
N SER A 187 -14.05 -10.62 12.48
CA SER A 187 -14.16 -11.43 11.26
C SER A 187 -14.17 -12.96 11.50
N LEU A 188 -13.96 -13.40 12.75
CA LEU A 188 -13.95 -14.81 13.15
C LEU A 188 -15.15 -15.12 14.05
N ILE A 189 -16.36 -14.99 13.51
CA ILE A 189 -17.56 -15.63 14.06
C ILE A 189 -18.21 -16.44 12.92
N PRO A 190 -18.23 -17.78 13.00
CA PRO A 190 -18.93 -18.60 12.02
C PRO A 190 -20.41 -18.64 12.39
N HIS A 191 -21.26 -17.99 11.59
CA HIS A 191 -22.69 -18.23 11.64
C HIS A 191 -23.05 -19.32 10.62
N CYS A 192 -23.18 -20.55 11.12
CA CYS A 192 -24.03 -21.55 10.48
C CYS A 192 -25.49 -21.21 10.79
N LEU A 193 -26.36 -21.14 9.77
CA LEU A 193 -27.62 -21.91 9.66
C LEU A 193 -28.38 -21.54 8.37
N LEU A 194 -29.02 -22.57 7.81
CA LEU A 194 -29.83 -22.61 6.58
C LEU A 194 -31.08 -21.70 6.62
N PRO A 195 -31.71 -21.45 5.45
CA PRO A 195 -33.08 -21.97 5.34
C PRO A 195 -33.48 -22.55 3.97
N VAL A 196 -34.23 -23.66 4.07
CA VAL A 196 -35.57 -23.92 3.49
C VAL A 196 -35.83 -23.64 1.99
N ARG A 197 -36.25 -24.70 1.30
CA ARG A 197 -36.77 -24.70 -0.09
C ARG A 197 -38.25 -24.29 -0.18
N THR A 198 -38.60 -23.83 -1.39
CA THR A 198 -39.91 -23.77 -2.11
C THR A 198 -40.66 -22.42 -2.07
N PRO A 199 -41.53 -22.13 -3.06
CA PRO A 199 -41.44 -22.31 -4.52
C PRO A 199 -41.67 -20.99 -5.31
N MET A 200 -41.54 -21.05 -6.64
CA MET A 200 -41.78 -19.99 -7.65
C MET A 200 -43.01 -19.10 -7.42
N PRO A 201 -43.00 -17.85 -7.96
CA PRO A 201 -44.19 -17.26 -8.53
C PRO A 201 -44.07 -16.94 -10.03
N LEU A 202 -45.23 -17.06 -10.67
CA LEU A 202 -45.57 -16.74 -12.04
C LEU A 202 -45.40 -15.25 -12.38
N SER A 203 -45.15 -15.02 -13.66
CA SER A 203 -45.27 -13.78 -14.43
C SER A 203 -46.50 -12.92 -14.08
N ALA A 204 -46.30 -11.61 -13.89
CA ALA A 204 -47.33 -10.60 -14.07
C ALA A 204 -46.75 -9.24 -14.53
N ILE A 205 -47.00 -8.97 -15.80
CA ILE A 205 -47.34 -7.72 -16.52
C ILE A 205 -47.20 -6.36 -15.80
N SER A 206 -46.69 -5.42 -16.59
CA SER A 206 -46.54 -3.96 -16.45
C SER A 206 -47.71 -3.17 -15.88
N ASN A 207 -47.42 -2.03 -15.24
CA ASN A 207 -47.88 -0.72 -15.73
C ASN A 207 -47.17 0.48 -15.08
N SER A 208 -47.12 1.55 -15.87
CA SER A 208 -46.50 2.85 -15.66
C SER A 208 -47.00 3.66 -14.46
N ALA A 209 -46.11 4.44 -13.82
CA ALA A 209 -46.45 5.77 -13.33
C ALA A 209 -45.20 6.65 -13.17
N ARG A 210 -45.22 7.81 -13.82
CA ARG A 210 -44.33 8.96 -13.63
C ARG A 210 -44.50 9.55 -12.23
N SER A 211 -43.40 9.88 -11.57
CA SER A 211 -43.25 11.15 -10.84
C SER A 211 -41.77 11.42 -10.51
N LYS A 212 -41.26 12.55 -11.00
CA LYS A 212 -40.09 13.24 -10.41
C LYS A 212 -40.59 13.98 -9.17
N PRO A 213 -39.79 14.14 -8.11
CA PRO A 213 -39.13 15.43 -7.98
C PRO A 213 -37.71 15.38 -7.42
N PHE A 214 -36.86 16.15 -8.09
CA PHE A 214 -35.68 16.83 -7.60
C PHE A 214 -36.06 17.77 -6.45
N LEU A 215 -35.16 17.98 -5.46
CA LEU A 215 -35.22 18.92 -4.32
C LEU A 215 -35.81 18.42 -2.98
N ALA A 216 -35.02 17.65 -2.22
CA ALA A 216 -35.24 17.46 -0.78
C ALA A 216 -33.93 17.34 0.03
N TRP A 217 -32.83 17.99 -0.40
CA TRP A 217 -31.52 17.84 0.28
C TRP A 217 -30.93 19.13 0.87
N ALA A 218 -31.57 20.28 0.69
CA ALA A 218 -31.00 21.59 1.05
C ALA A 218 -31.44 22.17 2.42
N ARG A 219 -31.95 21.36 3.37
CA ARG A 219 -32.41 21.90 4.68
C ARG A 219 -31.79 21.25 5.93
N PHE A 220 -30.84 20.32 5.81
CA PHE A 220 -30.46 19.49 6.96
C PHE A 220 -29.22 19.92 7.76
N PHE A 221 -28.34 20.83 7.31
CA PHE A 221 -27.16 21.22 8.11
C PHE A 221 -26.84 22.71 8.17
N ARG A 222 -27.85 23.53 8.53
CA ARG A 222 -27.64 24.94 8.93
C ARG A 222 -27.80 25.17 10.45
N ARG A 223 -27.43 24.19 11.28
CA ARG A 223 -27.69 24.23 12.73
C ARG A 223 -26.51 23.88 13.65
N PHE A 224 -25.27 24.04 13.18
CA PHE A 224 -24.09 24.05 14.05
C PHE A 224 -23.20 25.24 13.70
N LYS A 225 -23.66 26.42 14.10
CA LYS A 225 -22.81 27.56 14.38
C LYS A 225 -23.50 28.28 15.53
N ASP A 226 -22.75 28.48 16.62
CA ASP A 226 -23.14 29.06 17.91
C ASP A 226 -23.48 28.03 18.99
N PHE A 227 -22.43 27.32 19.45
CA PHE A 227 -22.17 26.97 20.85
C PHE A 227 -20.66 26.76 21.04
#